data_AF-A0A354FXK9-F1
#
_entry.id   AF-A0A354FXK9-F1
#
_cell.length_a   1.000
_cell.length_b   1.000
_cell.length_c   1.000
_cell.angle_alpha   90.00
_cell.angle_beta   90.00
_cell.angle_gamma   90.00
#
_symmetry.space_group_name_H-M   'P 1'
#
loop_
_entity.id
_entity.type
_entity.pdbx_description
1 polymer ?
#
loop_
_entity_poly.entity_id
_entity_poly.type
_entity_poly.pdbx_seq_one_letter_code
_entity_poly.pdbx_strand_id
1 'polypeptide(L)'
;CEQAKPHIFCYHAGTTKGGIKGYDNGMTIEETAEQTEKVYQKCRELSPNTILVAHGAAMETPSDAQYMLNNTSGHGFWTGSSTERLPIEQAVSAAANEFRGLSFDK
;
A
#
# COMPACT_ATOMS: atom_id res chain seq x y z
N CYS A 1 -8.97 -18.51 6.94
CA CYS A 1 -8.45 -18.70 8.31
C CYS A 1 -8.83 -20.03 8.95
N GLU A 2 -9.96 -20.63 8.60
CA GLU A 2 -10.55 -21.78 9.31
C GLU A 2 -9.59 -22.97 9.57
N GLN A 3 -8.84 -23.41 8.55
CA GLN A 3 -7.93 -24.54 8.69
C GLN A 3 -6.49 -24.12 9.02
N ALA A 4 -6.00 -23.03 8.43
CA ALA A 4 -4.59 -22.64 8.50
C ALA A 4 -4.22 -21.86 9.78
N LYS A 5 -5.16 -21.11 10.38
CA LYS A 5 -4.94 -20.24 11.56
C LYS A 5 -3.60 -19.48 11.53
N PRO A 6 -3.34 -18.67 10.49
CA PRO A 6 -2.05 -18.02 10.35
C PRO A 6 -1.82 -17.02 11.49
N HIS A 7 -0.55 -16.82 11.87
CA HIS A 7 -0.18 -15.77 12.83
C HIS A 7 -0.47 -14.37 12.25
N ILE A 8 -0.28 -14.20 10.94
CA ILE A 8 -0.51 -12.95 10.21
C ILE A 8 -1.37 -13.24 8.98
N PHE A 9 -2.43 -12.48 8.80
CA PHE A 9 -3.25 -12.47 7.60
C PHE A 9 -3.12 -11.10 6.92
N CYS A 10 -2.65 -11.12 5.67
CA CYS A 10 -2.53 -9.93 4.85
C CYS A 10 -3.66 -9.91 3.82
N TYR A 11 -4.57 -8.94 3.93
CA TYR A 11 -5.55 -8.69 2.88
C TYR A 11 -4.90 -7.89 1.75
N HIS A 12 -4.85 -8.48 0.56
CA HIS A 12 -4.36 -7.79 -0.63
C HIS A 12 -5.52 -7.16 -1.38
N ALA A 13 -5.66 -5.83 -1.31
CA ALA A 13 -6.77 -5.08 -1.89
C ALA A 13 -6.68 -4.86 -3.42
N GLY A 14 -5.83 -5.63 -4.12
CA GLY A 14 -5.53 -5.44 -5.55
C GLY A 14 -4.27 -4.62 -5.81
N THR A 15 -3.94 -4.45 -7.10
CA THR A 15 -2.68 -3.86 -7.55
C THR A 15 -2.62 -2.36 -7.24
N THR A 16 -1.50 -1.89 -6.67
CA THR A 16 -1.25 -0.47 -6.40
C THR A 16 -1.16 0.35 -7.69
N LYS A 17 -1.63 1.61 -7.71
CA LYS A 17 -1.55 2.55 -8.86
C LYS A 17 -0.11 3.01 -9.18
N GLY A 18 0.92 2.45 -8.55
CA GLY A 18 2.31 2.85 -8.76
C GLY A 18 2.83 2.57 -10.17
N GLY A 19 2.97 3.61 -11.00
CA GLY A 19 3.72 3.60 -12.27
C GLY A 19 3.22 4.62 -13.31
N ILE A 20 4.10 5.01 -14.24
CA ILE A 20 3.86 6.01 -15.31
C ILE A 20 2.71 5.62 -16.27
N LYS A 21 2.25 4.36 -16.26
CA LYS A 21 1.07 3.88 -16.99
C LYS A 21 -0.04 3.52 -15.99
N GLY A 22 -0.69 4.55 -15.45
CA GLY A 22 -1.78 4.40 -14.48
C GLY A 22 -2.98 3.66 -15.08
N TYR A 23 -3.40 2.58 -14.42
CA TYR A 23 -4.63 1.85 -14.72
C TYR A 23 -5.79 2.65 -14.11
N ASP A 24 -6.69 3.15 -14.96
CA ASP A 24 -7.68 4.19 -14.63
C ASP A 24 -8.87 3.74 -13.75
N ASN A 25 -8.88 2.49 -13.26
CA ASN A 25 -10.04 1.87 -12.59
C ASN A 25 -9.72 1.35 -11.17
N GLY A 26 -8.91 2.07 -10.39
CA GLY A 26 -8.58 1.69 -9.01
C GLY A 26 -9.62 2.15 -7.99
N MET A 27 -9.96 1.29 -7.02
CA MET A 27 -10.81 1.61 -5.86
C MET A 27 -10.27 2.80 -5.06
N THR A 28 -11.15 3.58 -4.45
CA THR A 28 -10.75 4.67 -3.54
C THR A 28 -10.19 4.10 -2.22
N ILE A 29 -9.56 4.95 -1.40
CA ILE A 29 -9.06 4.52 -0.10
C ILE A 29 -10.20 4.16 0.87
N GLU A 30 -11.34 4.84 0.75
CA GLU A 30 -12.58 4.56 1.47
C GLU A 30 -13.12 3.16 1.12
N GLU A 31 -13.25 2.87 -0.18
CA GLU A 31 -13.74 1.58 -0.67
C GLU A 31 -12.78 0.44 -0.26
N THR A 32 -11.47 0.72 -0.32
CA THR A 32 -10.41 -0.19 0.12
C THR A 32 -10.55 -0.51 1.61
N ALA A 33 -10.74 0.51 2.46
CA ALA A 33 -10.94 0.34 3.89
C ALA A 33 -12.21 -0.47 4.19
N GLU A 34 -13.33 -0.14 3.55
CA GLU A 34 -14.60 -0.85 3.75
C GLU A 34 -14.48 -2.34 3.39
N GLN A 35 -13.87 -2.65 2.25
CA GLN A 35 -13.69 -4.04 1.83
C GLN A 35 -12.73 -4.80 2.75
N THR A 36 -11.62 -4.16 3.14
CA THR A 36 -10.64 -4.72 4.07
C THR A 36 -11.29 -5.07 5.40
N GLU A 37 -12.10 -4.17 5.95
CA GLU A 37 -12.78 -4.36 7.21
C GLU A 37 -13.77 -5.53 7.17
N LYS A 38 -14.54 -5.67 6.08
CA LYS A 38 -15.43 -6.83 5.87
C LYS A 38 -14.68 -8.15 5.93
N VAL A 39 -13.45 -8.19 5.42
CA VAL A 39 -12.61 -9.41 5.44
C VAL A 39 -12.01 -9.62 6.83
N TYR A 40 -11.60 -8.55 7.51
CA TYR A 40 -11.07 -8.61 8.87
C TYR A 40 -12.06 -9.17 9.86
N GLN A 41 -13.32 -8.74 9.82
CA GLN A 41 -14.37 -9.26 10.70
C GLN A 41 -14.55 -10.77 10.52
N LYS A 42 -14.63 -11.25 9.27
CA LYS A 42 -14.67 -12.70 8.98
C LYS A 42 -13.42 -13.44 9.44
N CYS A 43 -12.25 -12.82 9.35
CA CYS A 43 -11.01 -13.42 9.85
C CYS A 43 -11.01 -13.53 11.37
N ARG A 44 -11.53 -12.51 12.08
CA ARG A 44 -11.65 -12.50 13.54
C ARG A 44 -12.63 -13.54 14.06
N GLU A 45 -13.75 -13.75 13.37
CA GLU A 45 -14.72 -14.81 13.70
C GLU A 45 -14.05 -16.20 13.72
N LEU A 46 -13.12 -16.44 12.80
CA LEU A 46 -12.45 -17.74 12.65
C LEU A 46 -11.16 -17.87 13.47
N SER A 47 -10.42 -16.78 13.64
CA SER A 47 -9.10 -16.76 14.27
C SER A 47 -8.85 -15.40 14.96
N PRO A 48 -9.35 -15.21 16.19
CA PRO A 48 -9.36 -13.92 16.86
C PRO A 48 -7.95 -13.38 17.16
N ASN A 49 -6.95 -14.26 17.29
CA ASN A 49 -5.58 -13.86 17.61
C ASN A 49 -4.70 -13.60 16.38
N THR A 50 -5.22 -13.79 15.16
CA THR A 50 -4.46 -13.51 13.94
C THR A 50 -4.23 -12.01 13.82
N ILE A 51 -2.98 -11.62 13.59
CA ILE A 51 -2.59 -10.25 13.26
C ILE A 51 -3.10 -9.96 11.85
N LEU A 52 -3.83 -8.88 11.70
CA LEU A 52 -4.45 -8.45 10.46
C LEU A 52 -3.69 -7.27 9.89
N VAL A 53 -3.21 -7.39 8.65
CA VAL A 53 -2.53 -6.31 7.92
C VAL A 53 -3.11 -6.16 6.53
N ALA A 54 -2.99 -4.97 5.95
CA ALA A 54 -3.48 -4.65 4.60
C ALA A 54 -2.31 -4.38 3.65
N HIS A 55 -2.46 -4.74 2.38
CA HIS A 55 -1.50 -4.43 1.32
C HIS A 55 -2.23 -4.12 0.02
N GLY A 56 -1.64 -3.29 -0.85
CA GLY A 56 -2.15 -3.04 -2.20
C GLY A 56 -3.02 -1.79 -2.38
N ALA A 57 -3.63 -1.65 -3.56
CA ALA A 57 -4.57 -0.59 -3.94
C ALA A 57 -4.06 0.85 -3.73
N ALA A 58 -4.92 1.72 -3.19
CA ALA A 58 -4.68 3.14 -2.97
C ALA A 58 -3.71 3.46 -1.81
N MET A 59 -3.05 2.46 -1.20
CA MET A 59 -2.08 2.66 -0.11
C MET A 59 -0.71 3.11 -0.65
N GLU A 60 -0.66 4.29 -1.27
CA GLU A 60 0.53 4.80 -1.96
C GLU A 60 1.33 5.77 -1.09
N THR A 61 0.64 6.50 -0.22
CA THR A 61 1.23 7.52 0.63
C THR A 61 1.08 7.19 2.12
N PRO A 62 1.89 7.80 3.00
CA PRO A 62 1.69 7.70 4.44
C PRO A 62 0.28 8.11 4.90
N SER A 63 -0.34 9.08 4.22
CA SER A 63 -1.71 9.53 4.47
C SER A 63 -2.75 8.43 4.20
N ASP A 64 -2.59 7.66 3.13
CA ASP A 64 -3.48 6.53 2.81
C ASP A 64 -3.35 5.42 3.86
N ALA A 65 -2.11 5.13 4.26
CA ALA A 65 -1.86 4.18 5.33
C ALA A 65 -2.48 4.62 6.67
N GLN A 66 -2.38 5.91 7.00
CA GLN A 66 -3.02 6.46 8.19
C GLN A 66 -4.55 6.37 8.11
N TYR A 67 -5.13 6.58 6.92
CA TYR A 67 -6.56 6.40 6.70
C TYR A 67 -6.99 4.96 7.01
N MET A 68 -6.24 3.96 6.53
CA MET A 68 -6.51 2.55 6.80
C MET A 68 -6.47 2.21 8.30
N LEU A 69 -5.48 2.76 9.03
CA LEU A 69 -5.38 2.58 10.47
C LEU A 69 -6.56 3.20 11.22
N ASN A 70 -7.09 4.33 10.72
CA ASN A 70 -8.20 5.03 11.36
C ASN A 70 -9.57 4.41 11.06
N ASN A 71 -9.71 3.70 9.93
CA ASN A 71 -11.00 3.25 9.40
C ASN A 71 -11.14 1.72 9.31
N THR A 72 -10.19 0.96 9.85
CA THR A 72 -10.27 -0.51 9.92
C THR A 72 -9.81 -1.01 11.29
N SER A 73 -10.20 -2.24 11.61
CA SER A 73 -9.76 -2.99 12.79
C SER A 73 -8.38 -3.65 12.63
N GLY A 74 -7.65 -3.30 11.56
CA GLY A 74 -6.32 -3.82 11.26
C GLY A 74 -5.26 -3.39 12.27
N HIS A 75 -4.16 -4.15 12.31
CA HIS A 75 -3.02 -3.88 13.20
C HIS A 75 -1.85 -3.22 12.46
N GLY A 76 -1.97 -3.01 11.15
CA GLY A 76 -0.93 -2.41 10.34
C GLY A 76 -1.18 -2.57 8.85
N PHE A 77 -0.19 -2.16 8.07
CA PHE A 77 -0.18 -2.28 6.62
C PHE A 77 1.21 -2.70 6.14
N TRP A 78 1.27 -3.33 4.98
CA TRP A 78 2.50 -3.75 4.34
C TRP A 78 2.73 -2.94 3.08
N THR A 79 3.89 -2.29 3.00
CA THR A 79 4.29 -1.53 1.83
C THR A 79 5.13 -2.39 0.89
N GLY A 80 5.17 -2.00 -0.38
CA GLY A 80 6.06 -2.59 -1.39
C GLY A 80 6.64 -1.46 -2.24
N SER A 81 6.15 -1.33 -3.48
CA SER A 81 6.56 -0.28 -4.42
C SER A 81 6.55 1.15 -3.86
N SER A 82 5.62 1.46 -2.94
CA SER A 82 5.51 2.79 -2.31
C SER A 82 6.71 3.16 -1.44
N THR A 83 7.36 2.18 -0.79
CA THR A 83 8.53 2.44 0.05
C THR A 83 9.85 2.14 -0.63
N GLU A 84 9.86 1.27 -1.65
CA GLU A 84 11.10 0.90 -2.33
C GLU A 84 11.23 1.56 -3.71
N ARG A 85 10.30 1.32 -4.64
CA ARG A 85 10.49 1.66 -6.05
C ARG A 85 10.31 3.15 -6.32
N LEU A 86 9.19 3.74 -5.86
CA LEU A 86 8.86 5.13 -6.17
C LEU A 86 9.88 6.12 -5.57
N PRO A 87 10.30 6.01 -4.29
CA PRO A 87 11.28 6.93 -3.73
C PRO A 87 12.65 6.81 -4.40
N ILE A 88 13.06 5.59 -4.77
CA ILE A 88 14.33 5.35 -5.48
C ILE A 88 14.27 5.94 -6.90
N GLU A 89 13.20 5.67 -7.65
CA GLU A 89 13.02 6.20 -9.01
C GLU A 89 13.06 7.74 -9.03
N GLN A 90 12.40 8.38 -8.06
CA GLN A 90 12.41 9.84 -7.91
C GLN A 90 13.81 10.37 -7.61
N ALA A 91 14.51 9.80 -6.63
CA ALA A 91 15.84 10.25 -6.24
C ALA A 91 16.87 10.08 -7.37
N VAL A 92 16.86 8.94 -8.05
CA VAL A 92 17.77 8.67 -9.18
C VAL A 92 17.48 9.62 -10.35
N SER A 93 16.19 9.85 -10.66
CA SER A 93 15.81 10.77 -11.74
C SER A 93 16.19 12.21 -11.43
N ALA A 94 16.03 12.65 -10.18
CA ALA A 94 16.45 13.98 -9.74
C ALA A 94 17.95 14.18 -9.92
N ALA A 95 18.77 13.25 -9.41
CA ALA A 95 20.22 13.31 -9.57
C ALA A 95 20.66 13.29 -11.04
N ALA A 96 20.06 12.43 -11.86
CA ALA A 96 20.35 12.38 -13.30
C ALA A 96 20.04 13.71 -14.01
N ASN A 97 18.93 14.36 -13.65
CA ASN A 97 18.55 15.66 -14.19
C ASN A 97 19.53 16.77 -13.77
N GLU A 98 20.02 16.76 -12.54
CA GLU A 98 21.03 17.71 -12.07
C GLU A 98 22.33 17.60 -12.90
N PHE A 99 22.85 16.39 -13.11
CA PHE A 99 24.04 16.18 -13.94
C PHE A 99 23.81 16.56 -15.41
N ARG A 100 22.62 16.25 -15.94
CA ARG A 100 22.25 16.63 -17.32
C ARG A 100 22.20 18.15 -17.50
N GLY A 101 21.85 18.89 -16.45
CA GLY A 101 21.72 20.34 -16.48
C GLY A 101 23.05 21.10 -16.47
N LEU A 102 24.18 20.42 -16.29
CA LEU A 102 25.50 21.05 -16.29
C LEU A 102 25.85 21.59 -17.68
N SER A 103 26.28 22.84 -17.73
CA SER A 103 26.81 23.50 -18.93
C SER A 103 28.21 24.03 -18.65
N PHE A 104 29.01 24.21 -19.70
CA PHE A 104 30.26 24.94 -19.56
C PHE A 104 29.96 26.44 -19.35
N ASP A 105 30.65 27.06 -18.40
CA ASP A 105 30.64 28.51 -18.24
C ASP A 105 31.49 29.17 -19.33
N LYS A 106 31.00 29.19 -20.58
CA LYS A 106 31.54 29.98 -21.70
C LYS A 106 30.47 30.36 -22.71
#